data_AF-U2CB87-F1
#
_entry.id   AF-U2CB87-F1
#
_cell.length_a   1.000
_cell.length_b   1.000
_cell.length_c   1.000
_cell.angle_alpha   90.00
_cell.angle_beta   90.00
_cell.angle_gamma   90.00
#
_symmetry.space_group_name_H-M   'P 1'
#
loop_
_entity.id
_entity.type
_entity.pdbx_description
1 polymer ?
#
loop_
_entity_poly.entity_id
_entity_poly.type
_entity_poly.pdbx_seq_one_letter_code
_entity_poly.pdbx_strand_id
1 'polypeptide(L)'
;MLKDMGLEDDFLLADADDEKTIEFIRNYLPQELKERFSDDELHYFIDLIDEYYSESGILDVQPDKDGYVEVDLEAIVAYVMEESRKDGMGQYDPEDILFVVQGEMEYAESLDEEGD
;
A
#
# COMPACT_ATOMS: atom_id res chain seq x y z
N MET A 1 -13.14 -18.00 -26.12
CA MET A 1 -11.71 -18.07 -26.46
C MET A 1 -11.10 -16.74 -26.07
N LEU A 2 -9.99 -16.80 -25.35
CA LEU A 2 -9.36 -15.72 -24.59
C LEU A 2 -8.94 -14.50 -25.44
N LYS A 3 -9.08 -13.32 -24.85
CA LYS A 3 -8.09 -12.22 -24.88
C LYS A 3 -7.85 -11.90 -23.41
N ASP A 4 -6.82 -12.49 -22.81
CA ASP A 4 -5.47 -11.91 -22.70
C ASP A 4 -5.50 -10.49 -22.10
N MET A 5 -5.22 -10.48 -20.78
CA MET A 5 -4.41 -9.51 -20.04
C MET A 5 -4.47 -8.05 -20.50
N GLY A 6 -5.27 -7.28 -19.77
CA GLY A 6 -5.11 -5.83 -19.65
C GLY A 6 -4.93 -5.37 -18.20
N LEU A 7 -4.62 -6.30 -17.27
CA LEU A 7 -4.34 -5.99 -15.86
C LEU A 7 -2.87 -5.64 -15.60
N GLU A 8 -2.03 -5.66 -16.64
CA GLU A 8 -0.60 -5.34 -16.54
C GLU A 8 -0.29 -3.85 -16.78
N ASP A 9 -1.26 -3.04 -17.24
CA ASP A 9 -1.05 -1.62 -17.56
C ASP A 9 -1.67 -0.62 -16.55
N ASP A 10 -2.60 -1.05 -15.67
CA ASP A 10 -3.20 -0.20 -14.63
C ASP A 10 -2.57 -0.38 -13.24
N PHE A 11 -1.95 -1.54 -12.97
CA PHE A 11 -1.20 -1.75 -11.72
C PHE A 11 0.03 -0.82 -11.62
N LEU A 12 0.43 -0.25 -12.76
CA LEU A 12 1.45 0.77 -12.94
C LEU A 12 0.81 2.11 -13.35
N LEU A 13 -0.22 2.58 -12.63
CA LEU A 13 -0.41 4.03 -12.38
C LEU A 13 0.75 4.57 -11.50
N ALA A 14 1.97 4.15 -11.84
CA ALA A 14 3.25 4.60 -11.34
C ALA A 14 3.32 6.13 -11.54
N ASP A 15 3.60 6.85 -10.46
CA ASP A 15 3.49 8.31 -10.32
C ASP A 15 2.06 8.85 -10.13
N ALA A 16 1.19 8.20 -9.36
CA ALA A 16 0.17 8.95 -8.61
C ALA A 16 0.91 9.94 -7.70
N ASP A 17 1.25 11.10 -8.27
CA ASP A 17 2.00 12.23 -7.74
C ASP A 17 2.48 11.94 -6.31
N ASP A 18 3.67 11.38 -6.15
CA ASP A 18 4.22 10.88 -4.87
C ASP A 18 3.88 11.80 -3.68
N GLU A 19 3.87 13.10 -3.92
CA GLU A 19 3.46 14.14 -2.97
C GLU A 19 1.98 14.06 -2.54
N LYS A 20 1.04 13.81 -3.46
CA LYS A 20 -0.38 13.56 -3.18
C LYS A 20 -0.61 12.27 -2.40
N THR A 21 0.09 11.18 -2.75
CA THR A 21 -0.03 9.91 -2.03
C THR A 21 0.39 10.08 -0.57
N ILE A 22 1.54 10.73 -0.35
CA ILE A 22 2.03 11.06 0.99
C ILE A 22 1.10 12.03 1.70
N GLU A 23 0.60 13.07 1.02
CA GLU A 23 -0.35 14.02 1.61
C GLU A 23 -1.64 13.33 2.05
N PHE A 24 -2.17 12.42 1.22
CA PHE A 24 -3.37 11.66 1.53
C PHE A 24 -3.15 10.76 2.74
N ILE A 25 -2.11 9.92 2.71
CA ILE A 25 -1.78 9.01 3.82
C ILE A 25 -1.54 9.82 5.09
N ARG A 26 -0.74 10.90 5.04
CA ARG A 26 -0.51 11.78 6.19
C ARG A 26 -1.80 12.40 6.72
N ASN A 27 -2.77 12.68 5.85
CA ASN A 27 -4.07 13.19 6.27
C ASN A 27 -4.98 12.12 6.89
N TYR A 28 -4.86 10.88 6.41
CA TYR A 28 -5.53 9.69 6.93
C TYR A 28 -5.02 9.31 8.33
N LEU A 29 -3.71 9.43 8.56
CA LEU A 29 -3.07 9.06 9.82
C LEU A 29 -3.69 9.80 11.04
N PRO A 30 -3.81 9.13 12.20
CA PRO A 30 -4.17 9.77 13.45
C PRO A 30 -3.28 10.99 13.75
N GLN A 31 -3.83 12.00 14.42
CA GLN A 31 -3.11 13.26 14.72
C GLN A 31 -1.74 13.03 15.39
N GLU A 32 -1.62 12.01 16.23
CA GLU A 32 -0.38 11.65 16.90
C GLU A 32 0.68 11.05 15.97
N LEU A 33 0.27 10.46 14.84
CA LEU A 33 1.15 9.84 13.85
C LEU A 33 1.52 10.77 12.70
N LYS A 34 0.75 11.85 12.46
CA LYS A 34 0.99 12.80 11.37
C LYS A 34 2.37 13.46 11.37
N GLU A 35 3.00 13.57 12.53
CA GLU A 35 4.36 14.15 12.66
C GLU A 35 5.41 13.09 13.05
N ARG A 36 5.03 11.82 13.18
CA ARG A 36 5.94 10.75 13.60
C ARG A 36 6.82 10.23 12.48
N PHE A 37 6.26 10.14 11.27
CA PHE A 37 6.98 9.67 10.09
C PHE A 37 7.38 10.83 9.18
N SER A 38 8.64 10.83 8.78
CA SER A 38 9.14 11.69 7.71
C SER A 38 8.55 11.28 6.36
N ASP A 39 8.61 12.17 5.37
CA ASP A 39 8.16 11.84 4.00
C ASP A 39 8.98 10.67 3.45
N ASP A 40 10.30 10.64 3.67
CA ASP A 40 11.19 9.55 3.25
C ASP A 40 10.78 8.20 3.87
N GLU A 41 10.36 8.18 5.13
CA GLU A 41 9.87 6.96 5.78
C GLU A 41 8.53 6.50 5.21
N LEU A 42 7.62 7.44 4.94
CA LEU A 42 6.34 7.11 4.33
C LEU A 42 6.51 6.56 2.92
N HIS A 43 7.40 7.17 2.11
CA HIS A 43 7.77 6.63 0.80
C HIS A 43 8.33 5.21 0.92
N TYR A 44 9.26 5.00 1.85
CA TYR A 44 9.82 3.67 2.08
C TYR A 44 8.76 2.64 2.47
N PHE A 45 7.78 2.98 3.30
CA PHE A 45 6.70 2.05 3.66
C PHE A 45 5.81 1.74 2.47
N ILE A 46 5.46 2.73 1.66
CA ILE A 46 4.66 2.53 0.44
C ILE A 46 5.39 1.60 -0.53
N ASP A 47 6.69 1.84 -0.75
CA ASP A 47 7.52 0.98 -1.61
C ASP A 47 7.49 -0.50 -1.14
N LEU A 48 7.56 -0.74 0.18
CA LEU A 48 7.48 -2.09 0.74
C LEU A 48 6.08 -2.72 0.64
N ILE A 49 5.02 -1.90 0.69
CA ILE A 49 3.64 -2.37 0.50
C ILE A 49 3.44 -2.81 -0.96
N ASP A 50 3.91 -1.99 -1.91
CA ASP A 50 3.87 -2.30 -3.34
C ASP A 50 4.70 -3.54 -3.69
N GLU A 51 5.88 -3.65 -3.09
CA GLU A 51 6.73 -4.84 -3.19
C GLU A 51 5.99 -6.07 -2.66
N TYR A 52 5.33 -5.97 -1.49
CA TYR A 52 4.55 -7.07 -0.95
C TYR A 52 3.42 -7.49 -1.90
N TYR A 53 2.67 -6.55 -2.48
CA TYR A 53 1.62 -6.90 -3.45
C TYR A 53 2.21 -7.66 -4.65
N SER A 54 3.36 -7.20 -5.14
CA SER A 54 4.05 -7.81 -6.27
C SER A 54 4.64 -9.20 -5.98
N GLU A 55 5.15 -9.43 -4.77
CA GLU A 55 5.85 -10.68 -4.41
C GLU A 55 4.98 -11.73 -3.72
N SER A 56 3.90 -11.31 -3.04
CA SER A 56 3.04 -12.22 -2.26
C SER A 56 2.17 -13.13 -3.13
N GLY A 57 1.99 -12.79 -4.41
CA GLY A 57 1.07 -13.46 -5.33
C GLY A 57 -0.40 -13.08 -5.08
N ILE A 58 -0.68 -12.04 -4.29
CA ILE A 58 -2.05 -11.59 -4.02
C ILE A 58 -2.76 -11.06 -5.28
N LEU A 59 -1.99 -10.48 -6.20
CA LEU A 59 -2.49 -9.98 -7.49
C LEU A 59 -2.95 -11.11 -8.43
N ASP A 60 -2.47 -12.33 -8.20
CA ASP A 60 -2.88 -13.52 -8.96
C ASP A 60 -4.17 -14.17 -8.40
N VAL A 61 -4.63 -13.71 -7.23
CA VAL A 61 -5.84 -14.24 -6.59
C VAL A 61 -7.06 -13.78 -7.37
N GLN A 62 -7.94 -14.72 -7.71
CA GLN A 62 -9.20 -14.33 -8.35
C GLN A 62 -10.06 -13.53 -7.37
N PRO A 63 -10.58 -12.36 -7.79
CA PRO A 63 -11.43 -11.55 -6.96
C PRO A 63 -12.75 -12.26 -6.66
N ASP A 64 -13.41 -11.79 -5.61
CA ASP A 64 -14.73 -12.26 -5.25
C ASP A 64 -15.81 -11.76 -6.25
N LYS A 65 -17.08 -12.05 -5.92
CA LYS A 65 -18.23 -11.68 -6.76
C LYS A 65 -18.43 -10.17 -6.93
N ASP A 66 -17.86 -9.38 -6.03
CA ASP A 66 -17.98 -7.92 -5.99
C ASP A 66 -16.70 -7.26 -6.56
N GLY A 67 -15.69 -8.05 -6.93
CA GLY A 67 -14.45 -7.58 -7.55
C GLY A 67 -13.28 -7.41 -6.58
N TYR A 68 -13.44 -7.78 -5.30
CA TYR A 68 -12.45 -7.54 -4.26
C TYR A 68 -11.62 -8.79 -3.94
N VAL A 69 -10.35 -8.58 -3.60
CA VAL A 69 -9.46 -9.61 -3.06
C VAL A 69 -9.34 -9.42 -1.54
N GLU A 70 -9.45 -10.51 -0.78
CA GLU A 70 -9.25 -10.46 0.67
C GLU A 70 -7.74 -10.35 0.97
N VAL A 71 -7.36 -9.24 1.61
CA VAL A 71 -5.96 -8.92 1.97
C VAL A 71 -5.74 -9.15 3.45
N ASP A 72 -4.67 -9.88 3.79
CA ASP A 72 -4.21 -10.03 5.17
C ASP A 72 -3.33 -8.83 5.56
N LEU A 73 -3.93 -7.84 6.22
CA LEU A 73 -3.23 -6.64 6.68
C LEU A 73 -2.11 -6.96 7.69
N GLU A 74 -2.30 -7.97 8.54
CA GLU A 74 -1.28 -8.35 9.52
C GLU A 74 -0.04 -8.92 8.82
N ALA A 75 -0.22 -9.62 7.71
CA ALA A 75 0.89 -10.11 6.89
C ALA A 75 1.69 -8.97 6.23
N ILE A 76 1.00 -7.95 5.71
CA ILE A 76 1.67 -6.75 5.15
C ILE A 76 2.45 -6.02 6.23
N VAL A 77 1.83 -5.75 7.39
CA VAL A 77 2.49 -5.09 8.52
C VAL A 77 3.71 -5.88 8.98
N ALA A 78 3.60 -7.21 9.07
CA ALA A 78 4.72 -8.08 9.43
C ALA A 78 5.85 -8.03 8.39
N TYR A 79 5.52 -7.98 7.10
CA TYR A 79 6.49 -7.84 6.01
C TYR A 79 7.24 -6.52 6.11
N VAL A 80 6.51 -5.40 6.18
CA VAL A 80 7.09 -4.05 6.28
C VAL A 80 8.04 -3.94 7.47
N MET A 81 7.65 -4.47 8.64
CA MET A 81 8.50 -4.46 9.83
C MET A 81 9.76 -5.32 9.68
N GLU A 82 9.66 -6.48 9.03
CA GLU A 82 10.81 -7.37 8.85
C GLU A 82 11.82 -6.79 7.84
N GLU A 83 11.36 -6.22 6.73
CA GLU A 83 12.23 -5.53 5.76
C GLU A 83 12.85 -4.26 6.35
N SER A 84 12.05 -3.43 7.04
CA SER A 84 12.56 -2.26 7.80
C SER A 84 13.72 -2.61 8.73
N ARG A 85 13.62 -3.78 9.39
CA ARG A 85 14.65 -4.28 10.30
C ARG A 85 15.87 -4.81 9.56
N LYS A 86 15.70 -5.47 8.41
CA LYS A 86 16.79 -5.99 7.57
C LYS A 86 17.59 -4.85 6.93
N ASP A 87 16.92 -3.81 6.46
CA ASP A 87 17.52 -2.65 5.83
C ASP A 87 18.13 -1.67 6.82
N GLY A 88 17.82 -1.84 8.11
CA GLY A 88 18.32 -0.99 9.18
C GLY A 88 17.63 0.37 9.27
N MET A 89 16.43 0.48 8.69
CA MET A 89 15.59 1.68 8.76
C MET A 89 15.04 1.91 10.17
N GLY A 90 14.67 0.85 10.87
CA GLY A 90 14.22 0.98 12.26
C GLY A 90 13.41 -0.21 12.76
N GLN A 91 12.84 -0.01 13.95
CA GLN A 91 11.76 -0.84 14.48
C GLN A 91 10.57 0.08 14.70
N TYR A 92 9.43 -0.32 14.16
CA TYR A 92 8.19 0.45 14.18
C TYR A 92 7.12 -0.30 14.99
N ASP A 93 6.12 0.44 15.48
CA ASP A 93 4.97 -0.17 16.14
C ASP A 93 4.04 -0.79 15.08
N PRO A 94 3.61 -2.05 15.23
CA PRO A 94 2.68 -2.68 14.29
C PRO A 94 1.39 -1.87 14.10
N GLU A 95 0.88 -1.23 15.15
CA GLU A 95 -0.34 -0.41 15.06
C GLU A 95 -0.09 0.84 14.21
N ASP A 96 1.09 1.47 14.34
CA ASP A 96 1.43 2.65 13.54
C ASP A 96 1.56 2.29 12.06
N ILE A 97 2.21 1.16 11.75
CA ILE A 97 2.37 0.67 10.37
C ILE A 97 1.02 0.25 9.79
N LEU A 98 0.13 -0.36 10.59
CA LEU A 98 -1.21 -0.71 10.15
C LEU A 98 -1.99 0.51 9.63
N PHE A 99 -1.88 1.67 10.29
CA PHE A 99 -2.52 2.89 9.80
C PHE A 99 -1.93 3.40 8.47
N VAL A 100 -0.64 3.19 8.23
CA VAL A 100 0.00 3.54 6.94
C VAL A 100 -0.53 2.61 5.84
N VAL A 101 -0.55 1.30 6.07
CA VAL A 101 -1.07 0.30 5.13
C VAL A 101 -2.53 0.60 4.78
N GLN A 102 -3.36 0.88 5.78
CA GLN A 102 -4.78 1.25 5.55
C GLN A 102 -4.92 2.56 4.77
N GLY A 103 -4.05 3.54 5.02
CA GLY A 103 -4.07 4.81 4.30
C GLY A 103 -3.67 4.68 2.84
N GLU A 104 -2.71 3.80 2.52
CA GLU A 104 -2.32 3.46 1.15
C GLU A 104 -3.49 2.78 0.43
N MET A 105 -4.09 1.75 1.03
CA MET A 105 -5.23 1.04 0.43
C MET A 105 -6.44 1.95 0.16
N GLU A 106 -6.81 2.82 1.11
CA GLU A 106 -7.90 3.79 0.92
C GLU A 106 -7.59 4.76 -0.22
N TYR A 107 -6.32 5.15 -0.38
CA TYR A 107 -5.92 6.00 -1.49
C TYR A 107 -6.04 5.27 -2.83
N ALA A 108 -5.54 4.03 -2.91
CA ALA A 108 -5.68 3.18 -4.10
C ALA A 108 -7.15 3.00 -4.50
N GLU A 109 -8.03 2.69 -3.54
CA GLU A 109 -9.47 2.59 -3.77
C GLU A 109 -10.08 3.92 -4.27
N SER A 110 -9.63 5.06 -3.73
CA SER A 110 -10.12 6.38 -4.18
C SER A 110 -9.76 6.70 -5.63
N LEU A 111 -8.62 6.21 -6.11
CA LEU A 111 -8.20 6.39 -7.51
C LEU A 111 -9.04 5.55 -8.47
N ASP A 112 -9.41 4.33 -8.06
CA ASP A 112 -10.31 3.48 -8.82
C ASP A 112 -11.72 4.11 -8.97
N GLU A 113 -12.22 4.79 -7.92
CA GLU A 113 -13.51 5.48 -7.97
C GLU A 113 -13.50 6.76 -8.84
N GLU A 114 -12.36 7.45 -8.96
CA GLU A 114 -12.22 8.66 -9.79
C GLU A 114 -12.06 8.36 -11.31
N GLY A 115 -11.82 7.09 -11.67
CA GLY A 115 -11.55 6.63 -13.04
C GLY A 115 -12.76 6.39 -13.96
N ASP A 116 -14.00 6.62 -13.50
CA ASP A 116 -15.26 6.30 -14.23
C ASP A 116 -15.92 7.51 -14.95
#